data_AF-A0A932EZZ6-F1
#
_entry.id   AF-A0A932EZZ6-F1
#
_cell.length_a   1.000
_cell.length_b   1.000
_cell.length_c   1.000
_cell.angle_alpha   90.00
_cell.angle_beta   90.00
_cell.angle_gamma   90.00
#
_symmetry.space_group_name_H-M   'P 1'
#
loop_
_entity.id
_entity.type
_entity.pdbx_description
1 polymer ?
#
loop_
_entity_poly.entity_id
_entity_poly.type
_entity_poly.pdbx_seq_one_letter_code
_entity_poly.pdbx_strand_id
1 'polypeptide(L)'
;MSSAHRPYLRPTVDPPAELPDGWATDPAGRIDDQLHEVVHPANHTVLVAVNGLSDTVRAGLRATGWNRLQATDLGEVWTIDHTARARTRLTGASAANPAMEGPAREGP
;
A
#
# COMPACT_ATOMS: atom_id res chain seq x y z
N MET A 1 -19.40 12.48 5.75
CA MET A 1 -18.27 13.30 5.29
C MET A 1 -16.99 12.51 5.59
N SER A 2 -16.46 11.74 4.65
CA SER A 2 -15.23 10.96 4.88
C SER A 2 -14.04 11.89 4.87
N SER A 3 -13.54 12.22 6.06
CA SER A 3 -12.22 12.82 6.20
C SER A 3 -11.20 11.89 5.55
N ALA A 4 -10.40 12.44 4.64
CA ALA A 4 -9.34 11.77 3.91
C ALA A 4 -8.24 11.31 4.87
N HIS A 5 -8.48 10.24 5.62
CA HIS A 5 -7.48 9.68 6.49
C HIS A 5 -6.42 8.99 5.62
N ARG A 6 -5.20 9.53 5.63
CA ARG A 6 -4.01 8.83 5.13
C ARG A 6 -3.51 7.93 6.25
N PRO A 7 -2.88 6.77 5.97
CA PRO A 7 -2.23 5.97 6.98
C PRO A 7 -1.30 6.79 7.88
N TYR A 8 -1.35 6.53 9.19
CA TYR A 8 -0.62 7.29 10.20
C TYR A 8 -0.14 6.38 11.34
N LEU A 9 0.91 6.81 12.03
CA LEU A 9 1.38 6.19 13.26
C LEU A 9 0.67 6.80 14.46
N ARG A 10 0.35 5.98 15.46
CA ARG A 10 -0.11 6.44 16.76
C ARG A 10 0.48 5.59 17.89
N PRO A 11 0.54 6.13 19.12
CA PRO A 11 0.85 5.34 20.30
C PRO A 11 -0.17 4.21 20.50
N THR A 12 0.30 3.03 20.91
CA THR A 12 -0.59 1.96 21.37
C THR A 12 -1.14 2.35 22.75
N VAL A 13 -2.46 2.28 22.90
CA VAL A 13 -3.19 2.65 24.12
C VAL A 13 -4.11 1.53 24.59
N ASP A 14 -4.38 1.48 25.89
CA ASP A 14 -5.34 0.54 26.50
C ASP A 14 -6.39 1.33 27.31
N PRO A 15 -7.69 1.28 26.95
CA PRO A 15 -8.26 0.50 25.85
C PRO A 15 -7.91 1.06 24.45
N PRO A 16 -7.92 0.21 23.40
CA PRO A 16 -7.63 0.65 22.04
C PRO A 16 -8.57 1.77 21.57
N ALA A 17 -8.00 2.79 20.94
CA ALA A 17 -8.78 3.87 20.35
C ALA A 17 -9.55 3.40 19.11
N GLU A 18 -10.79 3.86 18.97
CA GLU A 18 -11.69 3.52 17.86
C GLU A 18 -11.04 3.80 16.50
N LEU A 19 -11.41 2.97 15.52
CA LEU A 19 -10.91 3.03 14.15
C LEU A 19 -12.02 3.47 13.20
N PRO A 20 -11.69 4.17 12.10
CA PRO A 20 -12.65 4.39 11.04
C PRO A 20 -13.12 3.06 10.42
N ASP A 21 -14.33 3.05 9.85
CA ASP A 21 -14.87 1.87 9.17
C ASP A 21 -13.94 1.38 8.04
N GLY A 22 -13.64 0.07 8.03
CA GLY A 22 -12.78 -0.56 7.03
C GLY A 22 -11.27 -0.34 7.24
N TRP A 23 -10.87 0.17 8.41
CA TRP A 23 -9.47 0.33 8.80
C TRP A 23 -9.00 -0.77 9.75
N ALA A 24 -7.70 -0.93 9.81
CA ALA A 24 -6.99 -1.90 10.63
C ALA A 24 -5.76 -1.26 11.28
N THR A 25 -5.18 -1.99 12.22
CA THR A 25 -3.94 -1.63 12.91
C THR A 25 -2.95 -2.78 12.86
N ASP A 26 -1.69 -2.46 12.56
CA ASP A 26 -0.56 -3.39 12.67
C ASP A 26 0.48 -2.85 13.68
N PRO A 27 1.17 -3.71 14.45
CA PRO A 27 2.26 -3.28 15.32
C PRO A 27 3.39 -2.62 14.53
N ALA A 28 3.80 -1.42 14.92
CA ALA A 28 4.92 -0.69 14.31
C ALA A 28 6.23 -0.80 15.14
N GLY A 29 6.17 -1.42 16.32
CA GLY A 29 7.30 -1.57 17.22
C GLY A 29 7.47 -0.39 18.19
N ARG A 30 8.65 -0.29 18.81
CA ARG A 30 8.98 0.82 19.71
C ARG A 30 9.62 1.98 18.96
N ILE A 31 9.16 3.18 19.26
CA ILE A 31 9.65 4.46 18.75
C ILE A 31 9.73 5.40 19.96
N ASP A 32 10.91 5.97 20.22
CA ASP A 32 11.17 6.82 21.40
C ASP A 32 10.69 6.19 22.72
N ASP A 33 11.07 4.92 22.93
CA ASP A 33 10.67 4.07 24.07
C ASP A 33 9.17 3.79 24.22
N GLN A 34 8.33 4.23 23.29
CA GLN A 34 6.89 4.00 23.31
C GLN A 34 6.46 3.04 22.19
N LEU A 35 5.56 2.10 22.52
CA LEU A 35 4.96 1.21 21.52
C LEU A 35 4.02 2.01 20.61
N HIS A 36 4.18 1.78 19.32
CA HIS A 36 3.36 2.40 18.29
C HIS A 36 2.70 1.33 17.43
N GLU A 37 1.55 1.70 16.88
CA GLU A 37 0.84 0.96 15.85
C GLU A 37 0.62 1.86 14.64
N VAL A 38 0.54 1.23 13.48
CA VAL A 38 0.20 1.91 12.23
C VAL A 38 -1.27 1.68 11.95
N VAL A 39 -2.00 2.77 11.73
CA VAL A 39 -3.42 2.77 11.41
C VAL A 39 -3.57 2.96 9.91
N HIS A 40 -4.27 2.06 9.23
CA HIS A 40 -4.39 2.07 7.77
C HIS A 40 -5.69 1.44 7.27
N PRO A 41 -6.13 1.73 6.02
CA PRO A 41 -7.20 0.97 5.40
C PRO A 41 -6.83 -0.52 5.29
N ALA A 42 -7.78 -1.42 5.54
CA ALA A 42 -7.52 -2.86 5.63
C ALA A 42 -6.99 -3.48 4.31
N ASN A 43 -7.21 -2.83 3.17
CA ASN A 43 -6.70 -3.27 1.87
C ASN A 43 -5.29 -2.76 1.54
N HIS A 44 -4.68 -1.98 2.44
CA HIS A 44 -3.33 -1.46 2.27
C HIS A 44 -2.34 -2.25 3.14
N THR A 45 -1.10 -2.39 2.66
CA THR A 45 0.04 -2.71 3.51
C THR A 45 0.88 -1.46 3.69
N VAL A 46 1.34 -1.23 4.93
CA VAL A 46 2.19 -0.10 5.29
C VAL A 46 3.59 -0.59 5.64
N LEU A 47 4.60 0.14 5.20
CA LEU A 47 6.00 -0.03 5.57
C LEU A 47 6.47 1.27 6.24
N VAL A 48 6.99 1.15 7.46
CA VAL A 48 7.63 2.24 8.18
C VAL A 48 9.13 1.99 8.15
N ALA A 49 9.86 2.85 7.45
CA ALA A 49 11.32 2.78 7.35
C ALA A 49 11.95 3.78 8.32
N VAL A 50 12.34 3.29 9.48
CA VAL A 50 13.04 4.09 10.51
C VAL A 50 14.45 4.43 10.02
N ASN A 51 14.89 5.68 10.18
CA ASN A 51 16.19 6.22 9.73
C ASN A 51 16.35 6.48 8.22
N GLY A 52 15.25 6.41 7.45
CA GLY A 52 15.25 6.72 6.02
C GLY A 52 15.85 5.61 5.15
N LEU A 53 15.45 5.57 3.89
CA LEU A 53 15.89 4.55 2.93
C LEU A 53 16.96 5.13 1.99
N SER A 54 17.87 4.28 1.50
CA SER A 54 18.75 4.68 0.39
C SER A 54 17.95 4.87 -0.90
N ASP A 55 18.45 5.68 -1.83
CA ASP A 55 17.77 5.93 -3.10
C ASP A 55 17.50 4.65 -3.90
N THR A 56 18.42 3.69 -3.88
CA THR A 56 18.26 2.38 -4.51
C THR A 56 17.04 1.64 -3.95
N VAL A 57 16.86 1.64 -2.63
CA VAL A 57 15.72 0.98 -1.99
C VAL A 57 14.42 1.73 -2.30
N ARG A 58 14.42 3.07 -2.25
CA ARG A 58 13.25 3.88 -2.63
C ARG A 58 12.82 3.61 -4.08
N ALA A 59 13.78 3.50 -5.00
CA ALA A 59 13.53 3.18 -6.40
C ALA A 59 12.92 1.78 -6.55
N GLY A 60 13.45 0.78 -5.84
CA GLY A 60 12.90 -0.58 -5.82
C GLY A 60 11.47 -0.66 -5.28
N LEU A 61 11.16 0.10 -4.22
CA LEU A 61 9.81 0.21 -3.67
C LEU A 61 8.83 0.79 -4.70
N ARG A 62 9.20 1.89 -5.37
CA ARG A 62 8.37 2.47 -6.44
C ARG A 62 8.14 1.49 -7.58
N ALA A 63 9.20 0.80 -8.03
CA ALA A 63 9.12 -0.19 -9.10
C ALA A 63 8.18 -1.37 -8.76
N THR A 64 7.97 -1.66 -7.47
CA THR A 64 7.08 -2.73 -7.01
C THR A 64 5.66 -2.25 -6.68
N GLY A 65 5.37 -0.97 -6.89
CA GLY A 65 4.04 -0.36 -6.74
C GLY A 65 3.79 0.29 -5.37
N TRP A 66 4.83 0.46 -4.56
CA TRP A 66 4.71 1.20 -3.30
C TRP A 66 4.74 2.71 -3.56
N ASN A 67 3.90 3.43 -2.83
CA ASN A 67 3.82 4.87 -2.84
C ASN A 67 4.33 5.43 -1.51
N ARG A 68 5.19 6.44 -1.57
CA ARG A 68 5.62 7.17 -0.37
C ARG A 68 4.51 8.12 0.04
N LEU A 69 3.99 7.97 1.25
CA LEU A 69 2.92 8.83 1.78
C LEU A 69 3.47 10.07 2.48
N GLN A 70 4.48 9.85 3.33
CA GLN A 70 4.99 10.88 4.21
C GLN A 70 6.46 10.63 4.56
N ALA A 71 7.20 11.72 4.73
CA ALA A 71 8.44 11.75 5.50
C ALA A 71 8.10 12.25 6.90
N THR A 72 8.48 11.52 7.93
CA THR A 72 8.37 11.93 9.33
C THR A 72 9.78 12.17 9.88
N ASP A 73 9.88 12.78 11.05
CA ASP A 73 11.18 12.91 11.75
C ASP A 73 11.80 11.54 12.08
N LEU A 74 10.96 10.50 12.11
CA LEU A 74 11.33 9.12 12.37
C LEU A 74 11.76 8.35 11.11
N GLY A 75 11.46 8.86 9.92
CA GLY A 75 11.84 8.23 8.65
C GLY A 75 10.79 8.35 7.54
N GLU A 76 10.52 7.26 6.82
CA GLU A 76 9.63 7.26 5.67
C GLU A 76 8.47 6.28 5.85
N VAL A 77 7.25 6.70 5.49
CA VAL A 77 6.06 5.85 5.46
C VAL A 77 5.68 5.56 4.01
N TRP A 78 5.58 4.27 3.69
CA TRP A 78 5.28 3.76 2.36
C TRP A 78 4.04 2.87 2.40
N THR A 79 3.24 2.89 1.34
CA THR A 79 2.03 2.06 1.25
C THR A 79 1.82 1.44 -0.11
N ILE A 80 1.20 0.28 -0.11
CA ILE A 80 0.73 -0.40 -1.31
C ILE A 80 -0.74 -0.79 -1.14
N ASP A 81 -1.57 -0.40 -2.11
CA ASP A 81 -2.99 -0.79 -2.18
C ASP A 81 -3.10 -2.07 -3.01
N HIS A 82 -3.48 -3.18 -2.36
CA HIS A 82 -3.59 -4.47 -3.03
C HIS A 82 -4.78 -4.55 -3.98
N THR A 83 -5.87 -3.84 -3.70
CA THR A 83 -7.05 -3.78 -4.58
C THR A 83 -6.72 -3.03 -5.87
N ALA A 84 -6.07 -1.86 -5.75
CA ALA A 84 -5.61 -1.10 -6.92
C ALA A 84 -4.59 -1.92 -7.72
N ARG A 85 -3.63 -2.57 -7.05
CA ARG A 85 -2.64 -3.44 -7.70
C ARG A 85 -3.27 -4.63 -8.41
N ALA A 86 -4.24 -5.29 -7.79
CA ALA A 86 -4.98 -6.39 -8.40
C ALA A 86 -5.79 -5.92 -9.61
N ARG A 87 -6.46 -4.76 -9.50
CA ARG A 87 -7.19 -4.15 -10.63
C ARG A 87 -6.27 -3.86 -11.80
N THR A 88 -5.12 -3.23 -11.59
CA THR A 88 -4.13 -2.96 -12.65
C THR A 88 -3.65 -4.24 -13.32
N ARG A 89 -3.40 -5.31 -12.56
CA ARG A 89 -3.01 -6.61 -13.11
C ARG A 89 -4.12 -7.22 -13.98
N LEU A 90 -5.37 -7.17 -13.52
CA LEU A 90 -6.51 -7.71 -14.25
C LEU A 90 -6.82 -6.90 -15.51
N THR A 91 -6.77 -5.57 -15.45
CA THR A 91 -6.96 -4.71 -16.64
C THR A 91 -5.80 -4.84 -17.63
N GLY A 92 -4.57 -4.98 -17.15
CA GLY A 92 -3.40 -5.20 -17.99
C GLY A 92 -3.39 -6.58 -18.65
N ALA A 93 -3.84 -7.61 -17.94
CA ALA A 93 -4.02 -8.96 -18.50
C ALA A 93 -5.15 -8.99 -19.56
N SER A 94 -6.22 -8.20 -19.38
CA SER A 94 -7.31 -8.11 -20.35
C SER A 94 -6.89 -7.47 -21.68
N ALA A 95 -5.86 -6.62 -21.68
CA ALA A 95 -5.31 -6.03 -22.90
C ALA A 95 -4.34 -6.96 -23.65
N ALA A 96 -3.85 -8.01 -22.99
CA ALA A 96 -2.86 -8.95 -23.53
C ALA A 96 -3.48 -10.26 -24.05
N ASN A 97 -4.79 -10.28 -24.34
CA ASN A 97 -5.45 -11.44 -24.92
C ASN A 97 -5.64 -11.28 -26.44
N PRO A 98 -4.66 -11.68 -27.29
CA PRO A 98 -4.83 -11.72 -28.75
C PRO A 98 -5.67 -12.91 -29.24
N ALA A 99 -6.32 -13.66 -28.35
CA ALA A 99 -7.12 -14.81 -28.73
C ALA A 99 -8.54 -14.42 -29.16
N MET A 100 -8.67 -13.79 -30.35
CA MET A 100 -9.86 -13.84 -31.22
C MET A 100 -9.57 -13.25 -32.62
N GLU A 101 -8.43 -13.57 -33.24
CA GLU A 101 -8.34 -13.60 -34.71
C GLU A 101 -8.26 -15.06 -35.13
N GLY A 102 -9.43 -15.68 -35.30
CA GLY A 102 -9.52 -16.99 -35.95
C GLY A 102 -9.04 -16.86 -37.40
N PRO A 103 -8.28 -17.83 -37.94
CA PRO A 103 -7.80 -17.75 -39.31
C PRO A 103 -9.00 -17.67 -40.24
N ALA A 104 -9.03 -16.60 -41.06
CA ALA A 104 -9.91 -16.49 -42.21
C ALA A 104 -9.74 -17.76 -43.04
N ARG A 105 -10.75 -18.64 -43.03
CA ARG A 105 -10.81 -19.75 -43.97
C ARG A 105 -11.09 -19.16 -45.34
N GLU A 106 -10.04 -19.01 -46.13
CA GLU A 106 -10.15 -18.93 -47.59
C GLU A 106 -10.75 -20.24 -48.12
N GLY A 107 -11.59 -20.11 -49.16
CA GLY A 107 -12.41 -21.17 -49.77
C GLY A 107 -11.61 -22.30 -50.43
N PRO A 108 -12.32 -23.24 -51.05
CA PRO A 108 -13.01 -22.94 -52.32
C PRO A 108 -14.52 -23.18 -52.34
#